data_AF-A0A1M3R095-F1
#
_entry.id   AF-A0A1M3R095-F1
#
_cell.length_a   1.000
_cell.length_b   1.000
_cell.length_c   1.000
_cell.angle_alpha   90.00
_cell.angle_beta   90.00
_cell.angle_gamma   90.00
#
_symmetry.space_group_name_H-M   'P 1'
#
loop_
_entity.id
_entity.type
_entity.pdbx_description
1 polymer ?
#
loop_
_entity_poly.entity_id
_entity_poly.type
_entity_poly.pdbx_seq_one_letter_code
_entity_poly.pdbx_strand_id
1 'polypeptide(L)' 'MCHITVHIIFNENFDRQIAVRVTGEDSLEYGSVIRSIKGTRDEARHVDSVFDKRTSIANKGNLLFE' A
#
# COMPACT_ATOMS: atom_id res chain seq x y z
N MET A 1 -2.89 -13.72 8.05
CA MET A 1 -2.66 -12.26 8.00
C MET A 1 -1.65 -12.05 6.90
N CYS A 2 -1.90 -11.14 5.96
CA CYS A 2 -1.00 -10.91 4.83
C CYS A 2 -0.22 -9.61 5.06
N HIS A 3 1.09 -9.65 4.82
CA HIS A 3 2.00 -8.53 5.03
C HIS A 3 2.54 -8.07 3.68
N ILE A 4 2.45 -6.78 3.42
CA ILE A 4 3.11 -6.12 2.29
C ILE A 4 3.99 -5.02 2.84
N THR A 5 5.27 -5.04 2.46
CA THR A 5 6.22 -3.98 2.72
C THR A 5 6.57 -3.32 1.39
N VAL A 6 6.45 -2.00 1.33
CA VAL A 6 6.78 -1.22 0.13
C VAL A 6 7.84 -0.19 0.50
N HIS A 7 8.81 -0.01 -0.40
CA HIS A 7 9.84 1.00 -0.29
C HIS A 7 9.43 2.20 -1.14
N ILE A 8 9.31 3.36 -0.51
CA ILE A 8 8.90 4.60 -1.18
C ILE A 8 10.01 5.62 -1.01
N ILE A 9 10.42 6.23 -2.13
CA ILE A 9 11.36 7.35 -2.17
C ILE A 9 10.55 8.59 -2.52
N PHE A 10 10.61 9.62 -1.68
CA PHE A 10 9.85 10.85 -1.90
C PHE A 10 10.71 11.90 -2.62
N ASN A 11 10.27 12.34 -3.80
CA ASN A 11 10.94 13.41 -4.55
C ASN A 11 10.69 14.81 -3.94
N GLU A 12 9.65 14.94 -3.11
CA GLU A 12 9.28 16.18 -2.41
C GLU A 12 8.73 15.85 -1.03
N ASN A 13 8.55 16.86 -0.18
CA ASN A 13 7.90 16.66 1.11
C ASN A 13 6.47 16.13 0.90
N PHE A 14 6.14 15.04 1.60
CA PHE A 14 4.88 14.34 1.49
C PHE A 14 4.25 14.23 2.88
N ASP A 15 3.00 14.64 3.01
CA ASP A 15 2.20 14.51 4.23
C ASP A 15 0.74 14.31 3.83
N ARG A 16 0.38 13.07 3.50
CA ARG A 16 -0.96 12.71 3.02
C ARG A 16 -1.35 11.31 3.46
N GLN A 17 -2.65 11.05 3.43
CA GLN A 17 -3.17 9.70 3.51
C GLN A 17 -3.07 9.06 2.13
N ILE A 18 -2.53 7.85 2.08
CA ILE A 18 -2.58 6.99 0.90
C ILE A 18 -3.49 5.80 1.18
N ALA A 19 -4.20 5.35 0.16
CA ALA A 19 -4.90 4.08 0.18
C ALA A 19 -4.06 3.04 -0.58
N VAL A 20 -3.75 1.93 0.08
CA VAL A 20 -3.18 0.76 -0.57
C VAL A 20 -4.32 -0.22 -0.80
N ARG A 21 -4.64 -0.47 -2.07
CA ARG A 21 -5.71 -1.40 -2.46
C ARG A 21 -5.14 -2.64 -3.11
N VAL A 22 -5.75 -3.78 -2.80
CA VAL A 22 -5.48 -5.07 -3.46
C VAL A 22 -6.64 -5.36 -4.40
N THR A 23 -6.36 -5.35 -5.69
CA THR A 23 -7.35 -5.67 -6.74
C THR A 23 -6.97 -6.95 -7.46
N GLY A 24 -7.96 -7.75 -7.88
CA GLY A 24 -7.73 -8.94 -8.70
C GLY A 24 -7.82 -8.66 -10.20
N GLU A 25 -7.78 -9.74 -10.99
CA GLU A 25 -7.81 -9.70 -12.46
C GLU A 25 -9.02 -8.93 -13.02
N ASP A 26 -10.19 -9.03 -12.37
CA ASP A 26 -11.41 -8.33 -12.80
C ASP A 26 -11.53 -6.90 -12.25
N SER A 27 -10.44 -6.33 -11.73
CA SER A 27 -10.41 -5.05 -10.99
C SER A 27 -11.28 -5.04 -9.72
N LEU A 28 -11.75 -6.20 -9.26
CA LEU A 28 -12.50 -6.33 -8.00
C LEU A 28 -11.57 -6.08 -6.80
N GLU A 29 -11.98 -5.23 -5.87
CA GLU A 29 -11.23 -4.96 -4.63
C GLU A 29 -11.41 -6.09 -3.62
N TYR A 30 -10.30 -6.67 -3.16
CA TYR A 30 -10.25 -7.72 -2.13
C TYR A 30 -9.94 -7.14 -0.74
N GLY A 31 -9.46 -5.90 -0.68
CA GLY A 31 -9.21 -5.19 0.55
C GLY A 31 -8.43 -3.90 0.32
N SER A 32 -8.60 -2.97 1.25
CA SER A 32 -7.90 -1.70 1.28
C SER A 32 -7.43 -1.38 2.69
N VAL A 33 -6.31 -0.66 2.77
CA VAL A 33 -5.82 -0.07 4.01
C VAL A 33 -5.42 1.36 3.75
N ILE A 34 -5.85 2.26 4.64
CA ILE A 34 -5.49 3.67 4.60
C ILE A 34 -4.35 3.90 5.58
N ARG A 35 -3.31 4.59 5.12
CA ARG A 35 -2.16 4.95 5.94
C ARG A 35 -1.81 6.42 5.74
N SER A 36 -1.66 7.13 6.85
CA SER A 36 -1.00 8.44 6.85
C SER A 36 0.48 8.22 6.64
N ILE A 37 1.01 8.74 5.54
CA ILE A 37 2.43 8.74 5.26
C ILE A 37 2.93 10.18 5.35
N LYS A 38 4.01 10.32 6.10
CA LYS A 38 4.84 11.51 6.10
C LYS A 38 6.23 11.13 5.63
N GLY A 39 6.79 11.88 4.70
CA GLY A 39 8.14 11.72 4.19
C GLY A 39 8.74 13.08 3.85
N THR A 40 10.04 13.24 4.05
CA THR A 40 10.77 14.43 3.58
C THR A 40 11.37 14.18 2.21
N ARG A 41 11.63 15.25 1.45
CA ARG A 41 12.35 15.16 0.17
C ARG A 41 13.65 14.35 0.31
N ASP A 42 13.91 13.48 -0.66
CA ASP A 42 15.07 12.59 -0.78
C ASP A 42 15.19 11.54 0.34
N GLU A 43 14.16 11.41 1.19
CA GLU A 43 14.07 10.37 2.21
C GLU A 43 13.49 9.09 1.60
N ALA A 44 14.13 7.96 1.89
CA ALA A 44 13.55 6.64 1.66
C ALA A 44 12.85 6.17 2.94
N ARG A 45 11.58 5.77 2.83
CA ARG A 45 10.84 5.15 3.95
C ARG A 45 10.28 3.79 3.58
N HIS A 46 10.18 2.97 4.61
CA HIS A 46 9.49 1.69 4.57
C HIS A 46 8.07 1.89 5.08
N VAL A 47 7.10 1.35 4.36
CA VAL A 47 5.70 1.38 4.77
C VAL A 47 5.19 -0.04 4.81
N ASP A 48 4.84 -0.47 6.02
CA ASP A 48 4.25 -1.78 6.26
C ASP A 48 2.72 -1.67 6.31
N SER A 49 2.10 -2.44 5.43
CA SER A 49 0.65 -2.57 5.35
C SER A 49 0.26 -4.00 5.70
N VAL A 50 -0.64 -4.12 6.67
CA VAL A 50 -1.12 -5.42 7.14
C VAL A 50 -2.60 -5.52 6.83
N PHE A 51 -2.94 -6.54 6.06
CA PHE A 51 -4.31 -6.80 5.61
C PHE A 51 -4.94 -7.92 6.44
N ASP A 52 -6.27 -7.89 6.51
CA ASP A 52 -7.05 -8.94 7.17
C ASP A 52 -6.69 -10.31 6.59
N LYS A 53 -6.78 -11.36 7.42
CA LYS A 53 -6.49 -12.74 7.01
C LYS A 53 -7.37 -13.22 5.85
N ARG A 54 -8.52 -12.59 5.60
CA ARG A 54 -9.43 -12.89 4.49
C ARG A 54 -8.98 -12.27 3.15
N THR A 55 -8.04 -11.33 3.17
CA THR A 55 -7.47 -10.74 1.94
C THR A 55 -6.39 -11.67 1.39
N SER A 56 -6.72 -12.43 0.34
CA SER A 56 -5.78 -13.32 -0.35
C SER A 56 -4.99 -12.56 -1.40
N ILE A 57 -3.71 -12.29 -1.11
CA ILE A 57 -2.81 -11.53 -2.00
C ILE A 57 -1.94 -12.47 -2.85
N ALA A 58 -1.82 -13.74 -2.45
CA ALA A 58 -0.77 -14.66 -2.88
C ALA A 58 -0.78 -15.04 -4.38
N ASN A 59 -1.84 -14.78 -5.14
CA ASN A 59 -1.92 -15.27 -6.53
C ASN A 59 -2.53 -14.32 -7.58
N LYS A 60 -3.09 -13.14 -7.21
CA LYS A 60 -3.83 -12.28 -8.18
C LYS A 60 -3.80 -10.77 -7.92
N GLY A 61 -3.09 -10.31 -6.90
CA GLY A 61 -3.20 -8.92 -6.43
C GLY A 61 -2.35 -7.94 -7.21
N ASN A 62 -2.96 -6.99 -7.93
CA ASN A 62 -2.31 -5.74 -8.29
C ASN A 62 -2.32 -4.81 -7.06
N LEU A 63 -1.20 -4.10 -6.84
CA LEU A 63 -1.10 -3.08 -5.80
C LEU A 63 -1.28 -1.70 -6.41
N LEU A 64 -2.30 -0.99 -5.96
CA LEU A 64 -2.59 0.38 -6.37
C LEU A 64 -2.37 1.32 -5.18
N PHE A 65 -1.63 2.41 -5.44
CA PHE A 65 -1.40 3.51 -4.51
C PHE A 65 -2.15 4.73 -5.03
N GLU A 66 -3.16 5.16 -4.28
CA GLU A 66 -3.95 6.38 -4.55
C GLU A 66 -3.89 7.36 -3.38
#